data_AF-A0A344TC77-F1
#
_entry.id   AF-A0A344TC77-F1
#
_cell.length_a   1.000
_cell.length_b   1.000
_cell.length_c   1.000
_cell.angle_alpha   90.00
_cell.angle_beta   90.00
_cell.angle_gamma   90.00
#
_symmetry.space_group_name_H-M   'P 1'
#
loop_
_entity.id
_entity.type
_entity.pdbx_description
1 polymer ?
#
loop_
_entity_poly.entity_id
_entity_poly.type
_entity_poly.pdbx_seq_one_letter_code
_entity_poly.pdbx_strand_id
1 'polypeptide(L)'
;MGAATNTPTTAVLLTPQQYASLMAIVEKVEALEARIKSLETNGRRPAQLDPILTVEETAKRLGKSTKTIYRRIAEQKIKTVSTDGKSYGIRESEINKYLER
;
A
#
# COMPACT_ATOMS: atom_id res chain seq x y z
N MET A 1 -32.41 -29.04 -20.67
CA MET A 1 -33.54 -28.21 -20.22
C MET A 1 -33.08 -27.45 -18.98
N GLY A 2 -32.87 -26.14 -19.07
CA GLY A 2 -32.44 -25.29 -17.94
C GLY A 2 -33.65 -24.64 -17.29
N ALA A 3 -33.84 -24.83 -15.99
CA ALA A 3 -34.95 -24.24 -15.26
C ALA A 3 -34.68 -22.74 -15.03
N ALA A 4 -35.50 -21.88 -15.62
CA ALA A 4 -35.51 -20.46 -15.30
C ALA A 4 -36.08 -20.27 -13.88
N THR A 5 -35.21 -19.88 -12.95
CA THR A 5 -35.59 -19.53 -11.57
C THR A 5 -36.25 -18.15 -11.59
N ASN A 6 -37.57 -18.12 -11.78
CA ASN A 6 -38.39 -16.92 -11.61
C ASN A 6 -38.36 -16.50 -10.13
N THR A 7 -37.47 -15.58 -9.76
CA THR A 7 -37.51 -14.93 -8.45
C THR A 7 -38.66 -13.92 -8.47
N PRO A 8 -39.69 -14.05 -7.61
CA PRO A 8 -40.79 -13.10 -7.58
C PRO A 8 -40.27 -11.73 -7.14
N THR A 9 -40.29 -10.76 -8.05
CA THR A 9 -39.95 -9.37 -7.75
C THR A 9 -41.08 -8.79 -6.91
N THR A 10 -40.85 -8.65 -5.60
CA THR A 10 -41.81 -8.03 -4.68
C THR A 10 -41.49 -6.54 -4.61
N ALA A 11 -42.44 -5.68 -5.02
CA ALA A 11 -42.30 -4.24 -4.88
C ALA A 11 -42.51 -3.84 -3.41
N VAL A 12 -41.53 -3.14 -2.83
CA VAL A 12 -41.64 -2.58 -1.48
C VAL A 12 -42.07 -1.12 -1.61
N LEU A 13 -43.27 -0.80 -1.12
CA LEU A 13 -43.75 0.58 -1.03
C LEU A 13 -43.17 1.25 0.21
N LEU A 14 -42.36 2.29 0.01
CA LEU A 14 -41.77 3.07 1.09
C LEU A 14 -42.69 4.22 1.47
N THR A 15 -42.78 4.52 2.76
CA THR A 15 -43.37 5.78 3.22
C THR A 15 -42.48 6.97 2.83
N PRO A 16 -43.02 8.20 2.72
CA PRO A 16 -42.22 9.37 2.40
C PRO A 16 -41.02 9.58 3.34
N GLN A 17 -41.17 9.23 4.63
CA GLN A 17 -40.10 9.32 5.63
C GLN A 17 -39.02 8.26 5.41
N GLN A 18 -39.40 7.03 5.04
CA GLN A 18 -38.45 5.97 4.70
C GLN A 18 -37.67 6.32 3.43
N TYR A 19 -38.35 6.88 2.43
CA TYR A 19 -37.71 7.35 1.21
C TYR A 19 -36.69 8.46 1.50
N ALA A 20 -37.06 9.47 2.29
CA ALA A 20 -36.13 10.54 2.68
C ALA A 20 -34.90 9.99 3.43
N SER A 21 -35.10 9.00 4.30
CA SER A 21 -34.01 8.37 5.06
C SER A 21 -33.07 7.58 4.14
N LEU A 22 -33.62 6.88 3.15
CA LEU A 22 -32.85 6.16 2.14
C LEU A 22 -32.02 7.12 1.28
N MET A 23 -32.62 8.22 0.81
CA MET A 23 -31.91 9.22 0.01
C MET A 23 -30.75 9.87 0.79
N ALA A 24 -30.95 10.16 2.08
CA ALA A 24 -29.88 10.67 2.94
C ALA A 24 -28.74 9.66 3.16
N ILE A 25 -29.03 8.36 3.12
CA ILE A 25 -28.00 7.31 3.17
C ILE A 25 -27.25 7.25 1.83
N VAL A 26 -27.96 7.29 0.70
CA VAL A 26 -27.36 7.28 -0.64
C VAL A 26 -26.40 8.45 -0.81
N GLU A 27 -26.80 9.67 -0.42
CA GLU A 27 -25.94 10.85 -0.48
C GLU A 27 -24.66 10.69 0.35
N LYS A 28 -24.77 10.09 1.55
CA LYS A 28 -23.60 9.79 2.38
C LYS A 28 -22.68 8.74 1.76
N VAL A 29 -23.23 7.73 1.11
CA VAL A 29 -22.46 6.70 0.40
C VAL A 29 -21.71 7.33 -0.77
N GLU A 30 -22.38 8.12 -1.60
CA GLU A 30 -21.76 8.83 -2.73
C GLU A 30 -20.64 9.76 -2.26
N ALA A 31 -20.86 10.51 -1.16
CA ALA A 31 -19.84 11.37 -0.58
C ALA A 31 -18.64 10.58 -0.03
N LEU A 32 -18.87 9.40 0.56
CA LEU A 32 -17.81 8.51 1.03
C LEU A 32 -17.02 7.92 -0.14
N GLU A 33 -17.69 7.48 -1.21
CA GLU A 33 -17.05 6.97 -2.42
C GLU A 33 -16.19 8.04 -3.09
N ALA A 34 -16.70 9.26 -3.23
CA ALA A 34 -15.95 10.39 -3.75
C ALA A 34 -14.71 10.70 -2.87
N ARG A 35 -14.87 10.62 -1.55
CA ARG A 35 -13.77 10.82 -0.60
C ARG A 35 -12.72 9.71 -0.70
N ILE A 36 -13.12 8.43 -0.80
CA ILE A 36 -12.20 7.30 -1.03
C ILE A 36 -11.43 7.51 -2.33
N LYS A 37 -12.14 7.79 -3.43
CA LYS A 37 -11.51 8.04 -4.74
C LYS A 37 -10.53 9.21 -4.68
N SER A 38 -10.89 10.30 -3.97
CA SER A 38 -9.98 11.42 -3.77
C SER A 38 -8.78 11.07 -2.89
N LEU A 39 -8.92 10.14 -1.94
CA LEU A 39 -7.82 9.64 -1.11
C LEU A 39 -6.96 8.62 -1.86
N GLU A 40 -7.48 7.96 -2.89
CA GLU A 40 -6.68 7.14 -3.81
C GLU A 40 -5.89 8.04 -4.78
N THR A 41 -6.48 9.13 -5.26
CA THR A 41 -5.81 10.05 -6.20
C THR A 41 -4.88 11.05 -5.51
N ASN A 42 -5.27 11.57 -4.35
CA ASN A 42 -4.47 12.49 -3.51
C ASN A 42 -3.65 11.73 -2.46
N GLY A 43 -3.88 10.43 -2.33
CA GLY A 43 -3.07 9.51 -1.55
C GLY A 43 -1.71 9.41 -2.19
N ARG A 44 -0.78 10.21 -1.66
CA ARG A 44 0.62 9.81 -1.51
C ARG A 44 0.66 8.28 -1.39
N ARG A 45 1.28 7.61 -2.38
CA ARG A 45 1.72 6.20 -2.28
C ARG A 45 2.01 5.90 -0.80
N PRO A 46 1.30 4.98 -0.15
CA PRO A 46 1.21 4.88 1.32
C PRO A 46 2.60 4.98 1.91
N ALA A 47 2.99 6.17 2.38
CA ALA A 47 4.35 6.60 2.66
C ALA A 47 5.40 5.60 2.14
N GLN A 48 5.46 5.40 0.82
CA GLN A 48 6.04 4.23 0.13
C GLN A 48 6.90 3.41 1.08
N LEU A 49 6.31 2.42 1.79
CA LEU A 49 6.96 1.65 2.85
C LEU A 49 8.31 1.22 2.31
N ASP A 50 9.36 1.96 2.66
CA ASP A 50 10.67 1.81 2.05
C ASP A 50 11.27 0.56 2.67
N PRO A 51 11.21 -0.59 1.96
CA PRO A 51 11.46 -1.86 2.59
C PRO A 51 12.87 -1.86 3.14
N ILE A 52 12.98 -2.24 4.40
CA ILE A 52 14.27 -2.37 5.05
C ILE A 52 14.77 -3.75 4.72
N LEU A 53 15.78 -3.81 3.87
CA LEU A 53 16.50 -5.03 3.52
C LEU A 53 17.65 -5.24 4.48
N THR A 54 17.91 -6.49 4.83
CA THR A 54 19.12 -6.89 5.53
C THR A 54 20.35 -6.74 4.62
N VAL A 55 21.54 -6.77 5.23
CA VAL A 55 22.81 -6.79 4.49
C VAL A 55 22.87 -7.99 3.53
N GLU A 56 22.30 -9.13 3.92
CA GLU A 56 22.30 -10.34 3.11
C GLU A 56 21.40 -10.20 1.86
N GLU A 57 20.19 -9.67 2.04
CA GLU A 57 19.27 -9.40 0.93
C GLU A 57 19.84 -8.34 -0.03
N THR A 58 20.47 -7.31 0.52
CA THR A 58 21.15 -6.27 -0.26
C THR A 58 22.31 -6.85 -1.07
N ALA A 59 23.09 -7.75 -0.48
CA ALA A 59 24.18 -8.44 -1.14
C ALA A 59 23.70 -9.29 -2.33
N LYS A 60 22.60 -10.04 -2.14
CA LYS A 60 21.95 -10.82 -3.20
C LYS A 60 21.47 -9.93 -4.34
N ARG A 61 20.81 -8.81 -4.00
CA ARG A 61 20.27 -7.87 -4.99
C ARG A 61 21.34 -7.17 -5.82
N LEU A 62 22.47 -6.82 -5.20
CA LEU A 62 23.60 -6.17 -5.89
C LEU A 62 24.55 -7.17 -6.56
N GLY A 63 24.33 -8.49 -6.40
CA GLY A 63 25.25 -9.53 -6.88
C GLY A 63 26.66 -9.39 -6.28
N LYS A 64 26.75 -8.95 -5.02
CA LYS A 64 28.02 -8.74 -4.29
C LYS A 64 28.09 -9.61 -3.05
N SER A 65 29.30 -9.81 -2.52
CA SER A 65 29.47 -10.45 -1.22
C SER A 65 28.99 -9.54 -0.08
N THR A 66 28.49 -10.13 1.01
CA THR A 66 28.12 -9.40 2.23
C THR A 66 29.28 -8.56 2.78
N LYS A 67 30.52 -9.07 2.72
CA LYS A 67 31.75 -8.32 3.06
C LYS A 67 31.89 -7.03 2.25
N THR A 68 31.53 -7.06 0.97
CA THR A 68 31.54 -5.87 0.12
C THR A 68 30.50 -4.86 0.57
N ILE A 69 29.30 -5.31 0.96
CA ILE A 69 28.25 -4.43 1.47
C ILE A 69 28.68 -3.79 2.80
N TYR A 70 29.21 -4.57 3.75
CA TYR A 70 29.77 -4.04 5.00
C TYR A 70 30.88 -3.00 4.76
N ARG A 71 31.76 -3.23 3.79
CA ARG A 71 32.78 -2.25 3.41
C ARG A 71 32.14 -0.96 2.88
N ARG A 72 31.10 -1.05 2.04
CA ARG A 72 30.41 0.14 1.50
C ARG A 72 29.64 0.91 2.58
N ILE A 73 29.12 0.22 3.58
CA ILE A 73 28.53 0.85 4.78
C ILE A 73 29.62 1.59 5.57
N ALA A 74 30.77 0.96 5.81
CA ALA A 74 31.90 1.59 6.51
C ALA A 74 32.47 2.81 5.76
N GLU A 75 32.50 2.75 4.43
CA GLU A 75 32.87 3.87 3.54
C GLU A 75 31.76 4.95 3.45
N GLN A 76 30.67 4.83 4.21
CA GLN A 76 29.50 5.74 4.18
C GLN A 76 28.85 5.91 2.80
N LYS A 77 29.05 4.94 1.90
CA LYS A 77 28.46 4.93 0.55
C LYS A 77 27.02 4.45 0.53
N ILE A 78 26.60 3.71 1.54
CA ILE A 78 25.24 3.20 1.72
C ILE A 78 24.80 3.55 3.14
N LYS A 79 23.72 4.32 3.28
CA LYS A 79 23.13 4.61 4.60
C LYS A 79 22.39 3.39 5.14
N THR A 80 22.57 3.14 6.43
CA THR A 80 21.91 2.06 7.16
C THR A 80 20.98 2.61 8.24
N VAL A 81 20.03 1.78 8.64
CA VAL A 81 19.17 1.97 9.81
C VAL A 81 19.40 0.78 10.75
N SER A 82 19.29 1.00 12.06
CA SER A 82 19.31 -0.11 13.02
C SER A 82 17.92 -0.73 13.09
N THR A 83 17.80 -2.02 12.79
CA THR A 83 16.51 -2.71 12.82
C THR A 83 16.24 -3.31 14.20
N ASP A 84 17.28 -3.82 14.88
CA ASP A 84 17.16 -4.52 16.18
C ASP A 84 18.43 -4.38 17.06
N GLY A 85 19.14 -3.25 16.97
CA GLY A 85 20.32 -2.95 17.81
C GLY A 85 21.61 -3.72 17.47
N LYS A 86 21.52 -4.87 16.77
CA LYS A 86 22.68 -5.69 16.34
C LYS A 86 22.77 -5.88 14.82
N SER A 87 21.69 -5.59 14.09
CA SER A 87 21.59 -5.79 12.65
C SER A 87 21.44 -4.47 11.91
N TYR A 88 22.14 -4.36 10.79
CA TYR A 88 21.98 -3.25 9.86
C TYR A 88 20.86 -3.57 8.87
N GLY A 89 19.86 -2.70 8.84
CA GLY A 89 18.89 -2.58 7.78
C GLY A 89 19.32 -1.53 6.77
N ILE A 90 18.99 -1.72 5.50
CA ILE A 90 19.25 -0.80 4.40
C ILE A 90 17.92 -0.55 3.71
N ARG A 91 17.56 0.71 3.57
CA ARG A 91 16.37 1.11 2.82
C ARG A 91 16.54 0.80 1.34
N GLU A 92 15.53 0.22 0.71
CA GLU A 92 15.53 -0.06 -0.72
C GLU A 92 15.79 1.20 -1.55
N SER A 93 15.24 2.36 -1.14
CA SER A 93 15.50 3.64 -1.81
C SER A 93 16.98 4.05 -1.79
N GLU A 94 17.71 3.68 -0.75
CA GLU A 94 19.14 3.96 -0.64
C GLU A 94 19.96 3.07 -1.57
N ILE A 95 19.54 1.81 -1.75
CA ILE A 95 20.15 0.89 -2.71
C ILE A 95 19.93 1.40 -4.14
N ASN A 96 18.73 1.88 -4.45
CA ASN A 96 18.42 2.45 -5.77
C ASN A 96 19.29 3.70 -6.04
N LYS A 97 19.42 4.62 -5.06
CA LYS A 97 20.34 5.77 -5.18
C LYS A 97 21.79 5.37 -5.37
N TYR A 98 22.22 4.25 -4.77
CA TYR A 98 23.57 3.74 -4.94
C TYR A 98 23.79 3.14 -6.34
N LEU A 99 22.76 2.56 -6.95
CA LEU A 99 22.81 2.01 -8.32
C LEU A 99 22.76 3.10 -9.39
N GLU A 100 22.12 4.24 -9.10
CA GLU A 100 22.02 5.39 -10.02
C GLU A 100 23.29 6.27 -10.05
N ARG A 101 24.29 5.98 -9.21
CA ARG A 101 25.58 6.69 -9.15
C ARG A 101 26.65 6.01 -10.00
#